data_AF-A0A1S3QUB8-F1
#
_entry.id   AF-A0A1S3QUB8-F1
#
_cell.length_a   1.000
_cell.length_b   1.000
_cell.length_c   1.000
_cell.angle_alpha   90.00
_cell.angle_beta   90.00
_cell.angle_gamma   90.00
#
_symmetry.space_group_name_H-M   'P 1'
#
loop_
_entity.id
_entity.type
_entity.pdbx_description
1 polymer ?
#
loop_
_entity_poly.entity_id
_entity_poly.type
_entity_poly.pdbx_seq_one_letter_code
_entity_poly.pdbx_strand_id
1 'polypeptide(L)'
;MGVTRACGLVGISRSLFAYESTRSGDAALTERMKEMAVAKRRYGYRRIHVLLRREGWQANHKRIWRLYSLAGLSVRKRKRKRIAATERVVRPAAIAPNQSWSMDFVADGLAYGRRFRCLTIVDDYTRECLAIEVDTSLPGLRVAMVLQRLAEMRGLPRSITVDNGPEFAGRALDAWGPTKQA
;
A
#
# COMPACT_ATOMS: atom_id res chain seq x y z
N MET A 1 -32.84 -17.13 -61.59
CA MET A 1 -33.64 -16.14 -60.83
C MET A 1 -32.74 -14.93 -60.55
N GLY A 2 -33.14 -13.70 -60.88
CA GLY A 2 -32.25 -12.53 -60.72
C GLY A 2 -32.12 -12.07 -59.26
N VAL A 3 -30.98 -11.46 -58.91
CA VAL A 3 -30.65 -11.00 -57.53
C VAL A 3 -31.75 -10.13 -56.93
N THR A 4 -32.36 -9.24 -57.72
CA THR A 4 -33.49 -8.40 -57.28
C THR A 4 -34.70 -9.23 -56.82
N ARG A 5 -35.06 -10.27 -57.58
CA ARG A 5 -36.21 -11.14 -57.26
C ARG A 5 -35.92 -12.02 -56.05
N ALA A 6 -34.69 -12.52 -55.93
CA ALA A 6 -34.24 -13.29 -54.77
C ALA A 6 -34.21 -12.45 -53.49
N CYS A 7 -33.65 -11.22 -53.54
CA CYS A 7 -33.64 -10.30 -52.40
C CYS A 7 -35.06 -9.92 -51.96
N GLY A 8 -35.97 -9.68 -52.91
CA GLY A 8 -37.37 -9.37 -52.63
C GLY A 8 -38.13 -10.52 -51.96
N LEU A 9 -37.87 -11.78 -52.36
CA LEU A 9 -38.46 -12.96 -51.73
C LEU A 9 -37.96 -13.20 -50.30
N VAL A 10 -36.70 -12.88 -50.02
CA VAL A 10 -36.06 -13.07 -48.70
C VAL A 10 -36.30 -11.86 -47.77
N GLY A 11 -36.76 -10.72 -48.29
CA GLY A 11 -37.01 -9.52 -47.50
C GLY A 11 -35.75 -8.74 -47.12
N ILE A 12 -34.65 -8.89 -47.88
CA ILE A 12 -33.40 -8.15 -47.65
C ILE A 12 -33.14 -7.14 -48.77
N SER A 13 -32.43 -6.06 -48.46
CA SER A 13 -32.03 -5.08 -49.47
C SER A 13 -30.86 -5.61 -50.33
N ARG A 14 -30.80 -5.19 -51.59
CA ARG A 14 -29.69 -5.53 -52.50
C ARG A 14 -28.33 -5.03 -51.97
N SER A 15 -28.32 -3.91 -51.25
CA SER A 15 -27.12 -3.37 -50.60
C SER A 15 -26.62 -4.27 -49.48
N LEU A 16 -27.54 -4.90 -48.72
CA LEU A 16 -27.17 -5.88 -47.70
C LEU A 16 -26.68 -7.18 -48.35
N PHE A 17 -27.29 -7.60 -49.46
CA PHE A 17 -26.84 -8.78 -50.21
C PHE A 17 -25.43 -8.60 -50.80
N ALA A 18 -25.10 -7.39 -51.27
CA ALA A 18 -23.76 -7.06 -51.78
C ALA A 18 -22.78 -6.63 -50.68
N TYR A 19 -23.21 -6.58 -49.41
CA TYR A 19 -22.36 -6.12 -48.32
C TYR A 19 -21.33 -7.19 -47.95
N GLU A 20 -20.06 -6.89 -48.22
CA GLU A 20 -18.94 -7.64 -47.67
C GLU A 20 -18.37 -6.91 -46.45
N SER A 21 -18.32 -7.60 -45.31
CA SER A 21 -17.74 -7.05 -44.08
C SER A 21 -16.22 -6.86 -44.24
N THR A 22 -15.77 -5.62 -44.33
CA THR A 22 -14.35 -5.23 -44.42
C THR A 22 -13.61 -5.21 -43.07
N ARG A 23 -14.08 -5.96 -42.07
CA ARG A 23 -13.42 -6.02 -40.75
C ARG A 23 -11.98 -6.52 -40.92
N SER A 24 -11.03 -5.59 -40.88
CA SER A 24 -9.59 -5.87 -40.85
C SER A 24 -9.30 -6.88 -39.73
N GLY A 25 -8.65 -7.99 -40.06
CA GLY A 25 -8.41 -9.10 -39.14
C GLY A 25 -7.77 -8.62 -37.83
N ASP A 26 -8.44 -8.88 -36.71
CA ASP A 26 -7.91 -8.58 -35.38
C ASP A 26 -6.74 -9.52 -34.98
N ALA A 27 -6.50 -10.59 -35.75
CA ALA A 27 -5.55 -11.65 -35.43
C ALA A 27 -4.11 -11.12 -35.29
N ALA A 28 -3.57 -10.47 -36.32
CA ALA A 28 -2.18 -9.98 -36.32
C ALA A 28 -1.93 -8.94 -35.21
N LEU A 29 -2.88 -8.02 -35.00
CA LEU A 29 -2.80 -7.04 -33.93
C LEU A 29 -2.85 -7.69 -32.54
N THR A 30 -3.69 -8.72 -32.37
CA THR A 30 -3.82 -9.45 -31.10
C THR A 30 -2.57 -10.28 -30.80
N GLU A 31 -2.01 -10.93 -31.81
CA GLU A 31 -0.77 -11.70 -31.69
C GLU A 31 0.40 -10.81 -31.28
N ARG A 32 0.60 -9.70 -32.00
CA ARG A 32 1.64 -8.72 -31.64
C ARG A 32 1.45 -8.19 -30.23
N MET A 33 0.22 -7.87 -29.84
CA MET A 33 -0.09 -7.40 -28.49
C MET A 33 0.26 -8.45 -27.40
N LYS A 34 0.01 -9.74 -27.67
CA LYS A 34 0.38 -10.84 -26.77
C LYS A 34 1.89 -10.95 -26.61
N GLU A 35 2.65 -10.88 -27.70
CA GLU A 35 4.13 -10.87 -27.65
C GLU A 35 4.66 -9.77 -26.75
N MET A 36 4.15 -8.54 -26.92
CA MET A 36 4.55 -7.39 -26.10
C MET A 36 4.18 -7.56 -24.62
N ALA A 37 3.00 -8.12 -24.34
CA ALA A 37 2.55 -8.37 -22.98
C ALA A 37 3.40 -9.46 -22.29
N VAL A 38 3.87 -10.48 -23.03
CA VAL A 38 4.81 -11.49 -22.53
C VAL A 38 6.16 -10.87 -22.22
N ALA A 39 6.73 -10.10 -23.15
CA ALA A 39 8.02 -9.43 -22.96
C ALA A 39 8.00 -8.39 -21.83
N LYS A 40 6.87 -7.72 -21.62
CA LYS A 40 6.70 -6.65 -20.62
C LYS A 40 5.46 -6.88 -19.75
N ARG A 41 5.50 -7.90 -18.90
CA ARG A 41 4.38 -8.33 -18.01
C ARG A 41 3.76 -7.23 -17.10
N ARG A 42 4.44 -6.10 -16.90
CA ARG A 42 3.94 -4.95 -16.10
C ARG A 42 3.18 -3.92 -16.92
N TYR A 43 3.19 -4.01 -18.24
CA TYR A 43 2.57 -3.01 -19.11
C TYR A 43 1.08 -3.27 -19.27
N GLY A 44 0.27 -2.29 -18.85
CA GLY A 44 -1.16 -2.25 -19.16
C GLY A 44 -1.43 -1.83 -20.61
N TYR A 45 -2.69 -1.99 -21.04
CA TYR A 45 -3.13 -1.68 -22.41
C TYR A 45 -2.72 -0.28 -22.90
N ARG A 46 -2.70 0.74 -22.04
CA ARG A 46 -2.29 2.11 -22.41
C ARG A 46 -0.83 2.17 -22.85
N ARG A 47 0.06 1.45 -22.14
CA ARG A 47 1.48 1.42 -22.45
C ARG A 47 1.74 0.60 -23.72
N ILE A 48 1.04 -0.53 -23.87
CA ILE A 48 1.11 -1.34 -25.09
C ILE A 48 0.56 -0.57 -26.30
N HIS A 49 -0.54 0.18 -26.17
CA HIS A 49 -1.06 1.04 -27.23
C HIS A 49 -0.03 2.06 -27.74
N VAL A 50 0.73 2.70 -26.84
CA VAL A 50 1.80 3.64 -27.23
C VAL A 50 2.90 2.93 -28.03
N LEU A 51 3.27 1.71 -27.64
CA LEU A 51 4.31 0.96 -28.32
C LEU A 51 3.84 0.44 -29.68
N LEU A 52 2.62 -0.07 -29.77
CA LEU A 52 1.99 -0.44 -31.05
C LEU A 52 1.92 0.76 -32.00
N ARG A 53 1.59 1.95 -31.49
CA ARG A 53 1.60 3.17 -32.31
C ARG A 53 3.00 3.51 -32.82
N ARG A 54 4.05 3.27 -32.03
CA ARG A 54 5.46 3.49 -32.47
C ARG A 54 5.89 2.48 -33.54
N GLU A 55 5.33 1.29 -33.53
CA GLU A 55 5.52 0.26 -34.57
C GLU A 55 4.65 0.50 -35.82
N GLY A 56 3.87 1.59 -35.88
CA GLY A 56 3.06 1.94 -37.05
C GLY A 56 1.62 1.39 -37.04
N TRP A 57 1.20 0.70 -35.98
CA TRP A 57 -0.16 0.17 -35.89
C TRP A 57 -1.18 1.30 -35.69
N GLN A 58 -2.11 1.43 -36.64
CA GLN A 58 -3.21 2.40 -36.58
C GLN A 58 -4.46 1.80 -35.91
N ALA A 59 -4.36 1.53 -34.61
CA ALA A 59 -5.48 1.02 -33.81
C ALA A 59 -5.88 1.99 -32.70
N ASN A 60 -7.17 2.32 -32.62
CA ASN A 60 -7.71 3.16 -31.56
C ASN A 60 -7.52 2.50 -30.19
N HIS A 61 -7.24 3.28 -29.14
CA HIS A 61 -7.11 2.81 -27.76
C HIS A 61 -8.31 1.98 -27.27
N LYS A 62 -9.54 2.26 -27.76
CA LYS A 62 -10.73 1.45 -27.46
C LYS A 62 -10.63 0.03 -28.06
N ARG A 63 -10.14 -0.09 -29.30
CA ARG A 63 -9.91 -1.38 -29.97
C ARG A 63 -8.81 -2.17 -29.24
N ILE A 64 -7.71 -1.50 -28.87
CA ILE A 64 -6.65 -2.12 -28.08
C ILE A 64 -7.18 -2.63 -26.74
N TRP A 65 -7.93 -1.81 -26.01
CA TRP A 65 -8.52 -2.23 -24.74
C TRP A 65 -9.44 -3.44 -24.89
N ARG A 66 -10.32 -3.45 -25.92
CA ARG A 66 -11.20 -4.60 -26.20
C ARG A 66 -10.39 -5.88 -26.45
N LEU A 67 -9.41 -5.85 -27.36
CA LEU A 67 -8.59 -7.01 -27.70
C LEU A 67 -7.71 -7.46 -26.54
N TYR A 68 -7.14 -6.52 -25.78
CA TYR A 68 -6.34 -6.78 -24.60
C TYR A 68 -7.14 -7.50 -23.49
N SER A 69 -8.38 -7.05 -23.26
CA SER A 69 -9.30 -7.68 -22.32
C SER A 69 -9.73 -9.08 -22.80
N LEU A 70 -10.10 -9.24 -24.08
CA LEU A 70 -10.46 -10.54 -24.67
C LEU A 70 -9.29 -11.54 -24.65
N ALA A 71 -8.06 -11.06 -24.80
CA ALA A 71 -6.86 -11.88 -24.73
C ALA A 71 -6.41 -12.20 -23.28
N GLY A 72 -7.15 -11.75 -22.26
CA GLY A 72 -6.84 -12.05 -20.85
C GLY A 72 -5.55 -11.41 -20.34
N LEU A 73 -5.06 -10.34 -20.99
CA LEU A 73 -3.74 -9.76 -20.73
C LEU A 73 -3.70 -8.82 -19.52
N SER A 74 -4.81 -8.65 -18.81
CA SER A 74 -4.93 -7.69 -17.70
C SER A 74 -3.88 -7.91 -16.60
N VAL A 75 -3.06 -6.88 -16.36
CA VAL A 75 -2.05 -6.90 -15.29
C VAL A 75 -2.74 -7.00 -13.93
N ARG A 76 -2.48 -8.09 -13.20
CA ARG A 76 -3.00 -8.30 -11.85
C ARG A 76 -2.33 -7.32 -10.88
N LYS A 77 -3.12 -6.65 -10.03
CA LYS A 77 -2.58 -5.89 -8.89
C LYS A 77 -1.86 -6.87 -7.95
N ARG A 78 -0.58 -6.63 -7.70
CA ARG A 78 0.19 -7.43 -6.74
C ARG A 78 -0.36 -7.16 -5.35
N LYS A 79 -0.86 -8.20 -4.67
CA LYS A 79 -1.17 -8.11 -3.24
C LYS A 79 0.14 -7.88 -2.48
N ARG A 80 0.17 -6.92 -1.55
CA ARG A 80 1.31 -6.70 -0.66
C ARG A 80 1.57 -8.04 0.05
N LYS A 81 2.79 -8.59 -0.07
CA LYS A 81 3.17 -9.77 0.72
C LYS A 81 3.01 -9.37 2.19
N ARG A 82 2.13 -10.04 2.93
CA ARG A 82 2.19 -10.03 4.39
C ARG A 82 3.51 -10.71 4.73
N ILE A 83 4.44 -9.95 5.31
CA ILE A 83 5.60 -10.54 5.98
C ILE A 83 5.00 -11.49 7.03
N ALA A 84 5.46 -12.74 7.07
CA ALA A 84 4.98 -13.71 8.06
C ALA A 84 5.07 -13.05 9.44
N ALA A 85 4.01 -13.17 10.24
CA ALA A 85 4.06 -12.67 11.60
C ALA A 85 5.20 -13.42 12.31
N THR A 86 6.29 -12.74 12.63
CA THR A 86 7.26 -13.20 13.62
C THR A 86 6.48 -13.69 14.83
N GLU A 87 6.86 -14.85 15.39
CA GLU A 87 6.28 -15.35 16.63
C GLU A 87 6.30 -14.22 17.67
N ARG A 88 5.11 -13.76 18.04
CA ARG A 88 4.98 -12.73 19.07
C ARG A 88 5.34 -13.39 20.38
N VAL A 89 6.50 -13.02 20.92
CA VAL A 89 6.84 -13.35 22.31
C VAL A 89 5.75 -12.75 23.18
N VAL A 90 4.99 -13.60 23.87
CA VAL A 90 3.96 -13.16 24.80
C VAL A 90 4.67 -12.59 26.02
N ARG A 91 4.64 -11.26 26.18
CA ARG A 91 5.17 -10.61 27.38
C ARG A 91 4.24 -10.90 28.57
N PRO A 92 4.77 -11.22 29.76
CA PRO A 92 3.95 -11.41 30.95
C PRO A 92 3.18 -10.12 31.26
N ALA A 93 1.90 -10.24 31.58
CA ALA A 93 1.08 -9.10 31.96
C ALA A 93 1.56 -8.52 33.30
N ALA A 94 1.50 -7.19 33.44
CA ALA A 94 1.67 -6.55 34.73
C ALA A 94 0.55 -7.02 35.70
N ILE A 95 0.89 -7.21 36.97
CA ILE A 95 0.02 -7.71 38.04
C ILE A 95 -0.34 -6.62 39.06
N ALA A 96 0.31 -5.45 39.00
CA ALA A 96 0.04 -4.32 39.88
C ALA A 96 0.29 -2.97 39.16
N PRO A 97 -0.35 -1.88 39.62
CA PRO A 97 -0.04 -0.53 39.16
C PRO A 97 1.45 -0.20 39.37
N ASN A 98 2.00 0.63 38.50
CA ASN A 98 3.38 1.09 38.53
C ASN A 98 4.45 -0.03 38.45
N GLN A 99 4.06 -1.23 38.02
CA GLN A 99 5.01 -2.34 37.84
C GLN A 99 5.77 -2.21 36.52
N SER A 100 5.04 -1.98 35.42
CA SER A 100 5.59 -1.90 34.08
C SER A 100 4.91 -0.77 33.31
N TRP A 101 5.72 0.04 32.63
CA TRP A 101 5.23 1.07 31.72
C TRP A 101 5.56 0.68 30.28
N SER A 102 4.61 0.91 29.38
CA SER A 102 4.88 0.90 27.94
C SER A 102 5.00 2.32 27.43
N MET A 103 6.04 2.58 26.64
CA MET A 103 6.20 3.84 25.93
C MET A 103 6.35 3.64 24.43
N ASP A 104 5.82 4.59 23.66
CA ASP A 104 5.84 4.58 22.20
C ASP A 104 5.92 6.00 21.64
N PHE A 105 6.42 6.13 20.41
CA PHE A 105 6.38 7.37 19.65
C PHE A 105 5.33 7.29 18.56
N VAL A 106 4.31 8.14 18.67
CA VAL A 106 3.35 8.37 17.60
C VAL A 106 3.77 9.62 16.82
N ALA A 107 3.74 9.57 15.49
CA ALA A 107 4.09 10.71 14.64
C ALA A 107 2.93 11.09 13.72
N ASP A 108 2.71 12.38 13.55
CA ASP A 108 1.69 12.91 12.64
C ASP A 108 2.16 14.22 11.97
N GLY A 109 1.37 14.73 11.03
CA GLY A 109 1.63 15.94 10.26
C GLY A 109 0.51 16.97 10.41
N LEU A 110 0.89 18.22 10.59
CA LEU A 110 -0.03 19.34 10.53
C LEU A 110 -0.42 19.61 9.08
N ALA A 111 -1.57 20.25 8.86
CA ALA A 111 -2.10 20.53 7.52
C ALA A 111 -1.13 21.30 6.61
N TYR A 112 -0.24 22.10 7.20
CA TYR A 112 0.79 22.87 6.50
C TYR A 112 2.12 22.11 6.30
N GLY A 113 2.14 20.80 6.55
CA GLY A 113 3.27 19.91 6.23
C GLY A 113 4.32 19.74 7.33
N ARG A 114 4.25 20.49 8.43
CA ARG A 114 5.16 20.30 9.58
C ARG A 114 4.79 19.03 10.34
N ARG A 115 5.78 18.17 10.57
CA ARG A 115 5.61 16.93 11.34
C ARG A 115 5.83 17.20 12.82
N PHE A 116 5.11 16.46 13.66
CA PHE A 116 5.32 16.41 15.10
C PHE A 116 5.29 14.97 15.59
N ARG A 117 5.74 14.77 16.82
CA ARG A 117 5.77 13.47 17.50
C ARG A 117 5.19 13.60 18.89
N CYS A 118 4.62 12.51 19.36
CA CYS A 118 4.07 12.36 20.69
C CYS A 118 4.76 11.16 21.34
N LEU A 119 5.45 11.38 22.45
CA LEU A 119 5.84 10.30 23.36
C LEU A 119 4.63 9.97 24.22
N THR A 120 4.09 8.77 24.08
CA THR A 120 3.03 8.25 24.95
C THR A 120 3.63 7.31 25.99
N ILE A 121 3.23 7.46 27.24
CA ILE A 121 3.62 6.57 28.33
C ILE A 121 2.35 6.07 29.00
N VAL A 122 2.21 4.75 29.11
CA VAL A 122 1.02 4.07 29.63
C VAL A 122 1.45 3.05 30.68
N ASP A 123 0.69 2.97 31.77
CA ASP A 123 0.84 1.90 32.76
C ASP A 123 0.20 0.60 32.25
N ASP A 124 0.97 -0.49 32.24
CA ASP A 124 0.55 -1.74 31.61
C ASP A 124 -0.60 -2.45 32.35
N TYR A 125 -0.76 -2.17 33.65
CA TYR A 125 -1.79 -2.78 34.48
C TYR A 125 -3.10 -1.98 34.44
N THR A 126 -3.03 -0.71 34.84
CA THR A 126 -4.20 0.18 34.96
C THR A 126 -4.70 0.71 33.61
N ARG A 127 -3.85 0.66 32.57
CA ARG A 127 -4.08 1.32 31.28
C ARG A 127 -4.19 2.84 31.38
N GLU A 128 -3.77 3.43 32.49
CA GLU A 128 -3.69 4.87 32.66
C GLU A 128 -2.62 5.45 31.72
N CYS A 129 -2.96 6.53 31.01
CA CYS A 129 -1.98 7.31 30.28
C CYS A 129 -1.24 8.24 31.25
N LEU A 130 0.02 7.90 31.54
CA LEU A 130 0.84 8.62 32.52
C LEU A 130 1.35 9.95 31.98
N ALA A 131 1.72 9.99 30.69
CA ALA A 131 2.14 11.20 30.02
C ALA A 131 1.93 11.13 28.51
N ILE A 132 1.66 12.29 27.91
CA ILE A 132 1.77 12.53 26.47
C ILE A 132 2.63 13.78 26.28
N GLU A 133 3.88 13.61 25.89
CA GLU A 133 4.77 14.73 25.58
C GLU A 133 4.77 14.95 24.07
N VAL A 134 4.36 16.14 23.62
CA VAL A 134 4.20 16.46 22.20
C VAL A 134 5.19 17.55 21.79
N ASP A 135 6.02 17.27 20.79
CA ASP A 135 6.91 18.27 20.20
C ASP A 135 7.28 17.89 18.76
N THR A 136 7.86 18.84 18.04
CA THR A 136 8.46 18.64 16.72
C THR A 136 9.82 17.94 16.77
N SER A 137 10.48 17.94 17.93
CA SER A 137 11.66 17.12 18.21
C SER A 137 11.65 16.67 19.67
N LEU A 138 11.82 15.36 19.90
CA LEU A 138 11.84 14.75 21.23
C LEU A 138 13.17 14.00 21.42
N PRO A 139 14.27 14.70 21.75
CA PRO A 139 15.55 14.05 22.00
C PRO A 139 15.51 13.22 23.28
N GLY A 140 16.42 12.24 23.41
CA GLY A 140 16.46 11.34 24.57
C GLY A 140 16.54 12.05 25.93
N LEU A 141 17.18 13.22 26.02
CA LEU A 141 17.18 14.05 27.23
C LEU A 141 15.77 14.51 27.63
N ARG A 142 14.93 14.89 26.65
CA ARG A 142 13.55 15.29 26.90
C ARG A 142 12.73 14.11 27.41
N VAL A 143 12.95 12.92 26.85
CA VAL A 143 12.33 11.66 27.32
C VAL A 143 12.73 11.39 28.77
N ALA A 144 14.03 11.46 29.09
CA ALA A 144 14.53 11.27 30.46
C ALA A 144 13.92 12.26 31.46
N MET A 145 13.74 13.54 31.07
CA MET A 145 13.07 14.53 31.91
C MET A 145 11.59 14.18 32.18
N VAL A 146 10.85 13.71 31.18
CA VAL A 146 9.46 13.26 31.36
C VAL A 146 9.41 12.10 32.36
N LEU A 147 10.30 11.12 32.18
CA LEU A 147 10.37 9.96 33.03
C LEU A 147 10.77 10.31 34.47
N GLN A 148 11.71 11.23 34.65
CA GLN A 148 12.10 11.74 35.96
C GLN A 148 10.93 12.38 36.71
N ARG A 149 10.14 13.22 36.02
CA ARG A 149 8.94 13.83 36.62
C ARG A 149 7.92 12.78 37.04
N LEU A 150 7.70 11.75 36.22
CA LEU A 150 6.79 10.65 36.56
C LEU A 150 7.30 9.85 37.77
N ALA A 151 8.61 9.59 37.82
CA ALA A 151 9.25 8.88 38.92
C ALA A 151 9.14 9.66 40.24
N GLU A 152 9.25 10.99 40.22
CA GLU A 152 9.06 11.84 41.40
C GLU A 152 7.63 11.81 41.93
N MET A 153 6.63 11.74 41.04
CA MET A 153 5.22 11.72 41.43
C MET A 153 4.71 10.35 41.88
N ARG A 154 5.22 9.26 41.29
CA ARG A 154 4.65 7.91 41.44
C ARG A 154 5.65 6.85 41.91
N GLY A 155 6.94 7.19 41.96
CA GLY A 155 8.03 6.23 42.12
C GLY A 155 8.45 5.58 40.80
N LEU A 156 9.61 4.94 40.80
CA LEU A 156 10.17 4.27 39.62
C LEU A 156 9.40 2.97 39.30
N PRO A 157 9.12 2.68 38.02
CA PRO A 157 8.58 1.39 37.62
C PRO A 157 9.65 0.30 37.73
N ARG A 158 9.24 -0.97 37.83
CA ARG A 158 10.18 -2.10 37.83
C ARG A 158 10.77 -2.36 36.45
N SER A 159 9.98 -2.13 35.40
CA SER A 159 10.40 -2.29 34.02
C SER A 159 9.77 -1.25 33.12
N ILE A 160 10.47 -0.94 32.05
CA ILE A 160 9.94 -0.13 30.96
C ILE A 160 10.07 -0.93 29.68
N THR A 161 8.93 -1.04 28.99
CA THR A 161 8.79 -1.64 27.68
C THR A 161 8.87 -0.55 26.63
N VAL A 162 9.77 -0.73 25.68
CA VAL A 162 10.04 0.24 24.62
C VAL A 162 10.13 -0.50 23.29
N ASP A 163 9.68 0.10 22.19
CA ASP A 163 10.01 -0.44 20.87
C ASP A 163 11.45 -0.08 20.48
N ASN A 164 12.07 -0.83 19.57
CA ASN A 164 13.46 -0.57 19.15
C ASN A 164 13.56 0.60 18.15
N GLY A 165 12.80 1.69 18.36
CA GLY A 165 12.96 2.93 17.63
C GLY A 165 14.37 3.52 17.86
N PRO A 166 15.01 4.10 16.83
CA PRO A 166 16.35 4.70 16.97
C PRO A 166 16.44 5.80 18.04
N GLU A 167 15.31 6.40 18.39
CA GLU A 167 15.16 7.40 19.45
C GLU A 167 15.38 6.83 20.86
N PHE A 168 15.16 5.53 21.04
CA PHE A 168 15.33 4.81 22.30
C PHE A 168 16.70 4.15 22.46
N ALA A 169 17.46 4.08 21.36
CA ALA A 169 18.83 3.57 21.30
C ALA A 169 19.90 4.61 21.73
N GLY A 170 19.48 5.76 22.27
CA GLY A 170 20.38 6.82 22.74
C GLY A 170 20.90 6.59 24.15
N ARG A 171 22.20 6.89 24.37
CA ARG A 171 22.92 6.78 25.66
C ARG A 171 22.21 7.43 26.86
N ALA A 172 21.40 8.47 26.62
CA ALA A 172 20.67 9.18 27.66
C ALA A 172 19.59 8.30 28.34
N LEU A 173 18.94 7.41 27.59
CA LEU A 173 17.96 6.48 28.13
C LEU A 173 18.62 5.24 28.77
N ASP A 174 19.81 4.85 28.31
CA ASP A 174 20.59 3.79 28.96
C ASP A 174 21.10 4.23 30.34
N ALA A 175 21.36 5.52 30.52
CA ALA A 175 21.88 6.10 31.77
C ALA A 175 20.79 6.46 32.80
N TRP A 176 19.50 6.49 32.41
CA TRP A 176 18.41 6.94 33.29
C TRP A 176 17.89 5.83 34.25
N GLY A 177 18.16 4.56 33.95
CA GLY A 177 17.78 3.41 34.79
C GLY A 177 16.56 2.65 34.26
N PRO A 178 15.83 1.97 35.17
CA PRO A 178 15.54 0.51 35.21
C PRO A 178 15.93 -0.39 34.01
N THR A 179 15.80 -1.72 34.20
CA THR A 179 16.09 -2.71 33.15
C THR A 179 15.15 -2.52 31.96
N LYS A 180 15.71 -2.13 30.81
CA LYS A 180 14.99 -2.07 29.53
C LYS A 180 14.59 -3.49 29.08
N GLN A 181 13.33 -3.68 28.71
CA GLN A 181 12.88 -4.89 28.03
C GLN A 181 12.45 -4.52 26.61
N ALA A 182 13.07 -5.17 25.61
CA ALA A 182 12.75 -5.02 24.19
C ALA A 182 11.61 -5.97 23.76
#